data_AF-A0A963BTT8-F1
#
_entry.id   AF-A0A963BTT8-F1
#
_cell.length_a   1.000
_cell.length_b   1.000
_cell.length_c   1.000
_cell.angle_alpha   90.00
_cell.angle_beta   90.00
_cell.angle_gamma   90.00
#
_symmetry.space_group_name_H-M   'P 1'
#
loop_
_entity.id
_entity.type
_entity.pdbx_description
1 polymer ?
#
loop_
_entity_poly.entity_id
_entity_poly.type
_entity_poly.pdbx_seq_one_letter_code
_entity_poly.pdbx_strand_id
1 'polypeptide(L)'
;CETLECYHGDDRIAPCPTHQVMGRMRENTDCTSCGNCTQSCPQANIAWRWREPGREALDAARPRVDTAWLMVVLLALTGFHGLTMMPFWEPTLRDFAHRIGDSGQLLLSFSVALSLALLIPLIVYTGATTLTRRLLGNGAEPGRVFSTLAFACLPLAFSYHLAHNLNHLLRETGDLPVLLANPLGQGALPLSEAEHYLRYLNPGLPQDGLFLFQSSLLVLGLWLAVRIVRRRIGSLLGRTGGVAPVNGAVARWRNVPMLGFVTGVTLYHLWLLAHPMIMRM
;
A
#
# COMPACT_ATOMS: atom_id res chain seq x y z
N CYS A 1 -29.36 19.67 9.92
CA CYS A 1 -29.50 19.27 8.51
C CYS A 1 -30.47 18.10 8.49
N GLU A 2 -31.72 18.37 8.12
CA GLU A 2 -32.82 17.39 8.23
C GLU A 2 -33.02 16.61 6.93
N THR A 3 -32.74 17.23 5.77
CA THR A 3 -32.98 16.64 4.44
C THR A 3 -31.89 15.66 3.99
N LEU A 4 -30.66 15.76 4.54
CA LEU A 4 -29.52 14.92 4.18
C LEU A 4 -29.27 14.82 2.66
N GLU A 5 -29.49 15.90 1.92
CA GLU A 5 -29.27 15.94 0.46
C GLU A 5 -27.81 15.66 0.07
N CYS A 6 -26.85 15.86 0.99
CA CYS A 6 -25.47 15.43 0.78
C CYS A 6 -25.29 13.91 0.63
N TYR A 7 -26.27 13.13 1.11
CA TYR A 7 -26.35 11.68 0.99
C TYR A 7 -27.37 11.27 -0.08
N HIS A 8 -28.57 11.86 -0.07
CA HIS A 8 -29.69 11.51 -0.95
C HIS A 8 -29.67 12.17 -2.33
N GLY A 9 -28.90 13.24 -2.51
CA GLY A 9 -29.00 14.10 -3.69
C GLY A 9 -30.23 15.01 -3.62
N ASP A 10 -30.46 15.72 -4.72
CA ASP A 10 -31.64 16.57 -4.97
C ASP A 10 -32.12 16.37 -6.42
N ASP A 11 -33.07 17.19 -6.89
CA ASP A 11 -33.63 17.08 -8.25
C ASP A 11 -32.61 17.34 -9.38
N ARG A 12 -31.45 17.94 -9.07
CA ARG A 12 -30.41 18.34 -10.02
C ARG A 12 -29.10 17.58 -9.83
N ILE A 13 -28.78 17.20 -8.60
CA ILE A 13 -27.50 16.59 -8.21
C ILE A 13 -27.75 15.18 -7.68
N ALA A 14 -27.04 14.21 -8.27
CA ALA A 14 -27.14 12.82 -7.86
C ALA A 14 -26.68 12.60 -6.40
N PRO A 15 -27.19 11.54 -5.72
CA PRO A 15 -26.74 11.14 -4.38
C PRO A 15 -25.24 10.86 -4.30
N CYS A 16 -24.73 10.69 -3.08
CA CYS A 16 -23.37 10.19 -2.87
C CYS A 16 -23.26 8.75 -3.41
N PRO A 17 -22.40 8.48 -4.41
CA PRO A 17 -22.33 7.17 -5.07
C PRO A 17 -21.84 6.05 -4.14
N THR A 18 -21.16 6.41 -3.05
CA THR A 18 -20.65 5.47 -2.05
C THR A 18 -21.34 5.61 -0.69
N HIS A 19 -22.52 6.25 -0.69
CA HIS A 19 -23.40 6.33 0.47
C HIS A 19 -22.70 6.87 1.74
N GLN A 20 -21.86 7.89 1.58
CA GLN A 20 -21.17 8.54 2.69
C GLN A 20 -22.05 9.64 3.28
N VAL A 21 -22.24 9.60 4.61
CA VAL A 21 -22.98 10.64 5.34
C VAL A 21 -22.00 11.64 5.93
N MET A 22 -21.93 12.84 5.36
CA MET A 22 -20.92 13.86 5.71
C MET A 22 -20.88 14.20 7.21
N GLY A 23 -22.04 14.25 7.89
CA GLY A 23 -22.11 14.53 9.33
C GLY A 23 -21.51 13.44 10.25
N ARG A 24 -21.25 12.24 9.73
CA ARG A 24 -20.66 11.10 10.48
C ARG A 24 -19.37 10.58 9.85
N MET A 25 -18.90 11.19 8.76
CA MET A 25 -17.74 10.75 8.01
C MET A 25 -16.46 10.90 8.88
N ARG A 26 -15.75 9.79 9.07
CA ARG A 26 -14.50 9.75 9.85
C ARG A 26 -13.26 9.54 9.00
N GLU A 27 -13.43 8.93 7.84
CA GLU A 27 -12.39 8.52 6.90
C GLU A 27 -12.87 8.79 5.47
N ASN A 28 -11.94 8.91 4.52
CA ASN A 28 -12.27 9.15 3.11
C ASN A 28 -11.98 7.95 2.20
N THR A 29 -11.75 6.76 2.76
CA THR A 29 -11.48 5.52 2.04
C THR A 29 -12.45 5.25 0.89
N ASP A 30 -13.74 5.50 1.12
CA ASP A 30 -14.80 5.24 0.16
C ASP A 30 -15.23 6.52 -0.61
N CYS A 31 -14.54 7.65 -0.42
CA CYS A 31 -14.89 8.90 -1.11
C CYS A 31 -14.33 8.93 -2.53
N THR A 32 -15.19 9.02 -3.53
CA THR A 32 -14.78 9.09 -4.95
C THR A 32 -14.41 10.50 -5.43
N SER A 33 -14.44 11.48 -4.54
CA SER A 33 -14.11 12.86 -4.85
C SER A 33 -14.95 13.55 -5.92
N CYS A 34 -16.19 13.09 -6.14
CA CYS A 34 -17.11 13.65 -7.14
C CYS A 34 -17.70 15.03 -6.79
N GLY A 35 -17.77 15.39 -5.51
CA GLY A 35 -18.31 16.68 -5.07
C GLY A 35 -19.84 16.79 -5.07
N ASN A 36 -20.59 15.71 -5.28
CA ASN A 36 -22.06 15.73 -5.18
C ASN A 36 -22.52 16.28 -3.82
N CYS A 37 -21.89 15.83 -2.73
CA CYS A 37 -22.23 16.24 -1.37
C CYS A 37 -22.01 17.73 -1.07
N THR A 38 -21.08 18.38 -1.76
CA THR A 38 -20.86 19.84 -1.66
C THR A 38 -21.88 20.62 -2.49
N GLN A 39 -22.28 20.08 -3.64
CA GLN A 39 -23.20 20.74 -4.57
C GLN A 39 -24.66 20.63 -4.13
N SER A 40 -25.06 19.49 -3.58
CA SER A 40 -26.43 19.22 -3.12
C SER A 40 -26.71 19.71 -1.70
N CYS A 41 -25.84 20.51 -1.07
CA CYS A 41 -26.03 20.91 0.32
C CYS A 41 -26.79 22.26 0.42
N PRO A 42 -28.04 22.30 0.93
CA PRO A 42 -28.80 23.55 1.02
C PRO A 42 -28.17 24.61 1.92
N GLN A 43 -27.43 24.13 2.92
CA GLN A 43 -26.83 24.98 3.96
C GLN A 43 -25.38 25.36 3.61
N ALA A 44 -24.86 24.92 2.46
CA ALA A 44 -23.48 25.15 2.01
C ALA A 44 -22.41 24.90 3.11
N ASN A 45 -22.66 23.93 4.00
CA ASN A 45 -21.81 23.69 5.18
C ASN A 45 -20.86 22.48 5.01
N ILE A 46 -20.79 21.93 3.81
CA ILE A 46 -19.86 20.87 3.42
C ILE A 46 -18.82 21.51 2.50
N ALA A 47 -17.55 21.22 2.75
CA ALA A 47 -16.45 21.75 1.96
C ALA A 47 -15.36 20.70 1.75
N TRP A 48 -14.67 20.83 0.64
CA TRP A 48 -13.41 20.15 0.38
C TRP A 48 -12.36 20.61 1.40
N ARG A 49 -11.80 19.66 2.15
CA ARG A 49 -10.74 19.95 3.11
C ARG A 49 -9.59 18.98 2.91
N TRP A 50 -8.38 19.54 2.97
CA TRP A 50 -7.18 18.73 3.05
C TRP A 50 -7.21 17.89 4.33
N ARG A 51 -6.94 16.60 4.19
CA ARG A 51 -6.81 15.67 5.32
C ARG A 51 -5.35 15.33 5.46
N GLU A 52 -4.84 15.41 6.69
CA GLU A 52 -3.45 15.10 7.00
C GLU A 52 -3.13 13.65 6.57
N PRO A 53 -2.17 13.45 5.65
CA PRO A 53 -1.78 12.11 5.21
C PRO A 53 -1.36 11.22 6.38
N GLY A 54 -1.77 9.96 6.37
CA GLY A 54 -1.37 8.97 7.38
C GLY A 54 -2.10 9.06 8.74
N ARG A 55 -2.81 10.14 9.05
CA ARG A 55 -3.60 10.26 10.30
C ARG A 55 -4.68 9.18 10.41
N GLU A 56 -5.31 8.84 9.29
CA GLU A 56 -6.28 7.75 9.18
C GLU A 56 -5.65 6.39 9.44
N ALA A 57 -4.45 6.16 8.88
CA ALA A 57 -3.70 4.94 9.09
C ALA A 57 -3.20 4.77 10.54
N LEU A 58 -3.02 5.85 11.30
CA LEU A 58 -2.66 5.78 12.72
C LEU A 58 -3.87 5.49 13.61
N ASP A 59 -4.89 6.36 13.60
CA ASP A 59 -5.90 6.38 14.67
C ASP A 59 -7.35 6.58 14.19
N ALA A 60 -7.58 7.24 13.04
CA ALA A 60 -8.93 7.65 12.64
C ALA A 60 -9.70 6.60 11.83
N ALA A 61 -9.03 5.76 11.04
CA ALA A 61 -9.70 4.80 10.17
C ALA A 61 -10.29 3.62 10.95
N ARG A 62 -11.52 3.24 10.59
CA ARG A 62 -12.24 2.11 11.18
C ARG A 62 -11.65 0.80 10.62
N PRO A 63 -11.15 -0.10 11.48
CA PRO A 63 -10.71 -1.41 11.03
C PRO A 63 -11.89 -2.23 10.49
N ARG A 64 -11.77 -2.68 9.25
CA ARG A 64 -12.68 -3.63 8.62
C ARG A 64 -11.88 -4.79 8.01
N VAL A 65 -12.44 -6.00 8.04
CA VAL A 65 -11.74 -7.21 7.62
C VAL A 65 -11.51 -7.22 6.10
N ASP A 66 -12.50 -6.80 5.32
CA ASP A 66 -12.43 -6.64 3.87
C ASP A 66 -11.31 -5.68 3.44
N THR A 67 -11.24 -4.49 4.04
CA THR A 67 -10.16 -3.53 3.75
C THR A 67 -8.80 -4.08 4.18
N ALA A 68 -8.75 -4.84 5.27
CA ALA A 68 -7.51 -5.44 5.75
C ALA A 68 -6.95 -6.51 4.80
N TRP A 69 -7.82 -7.33 4.20
CA TRP A 69 -7.43 -8.26 3.14
C TRP A 69 -6.81 -7.50 1.96
N LEU A 70 -7.46 -6.43 1.51
CA LEU A 70 -6.92 -5.58 0.45
C LEU A 70 -5.54 -5.03 0.79
N MET A 71 -5.32 -4.52 2.01
CA MET A 71 -4.02 -3.98 2.44
C MET A 71 -2.90 -5.02 2.41
N VAL A 72 -3.19 -6.25 2.83
CA VAL A 72 -2.21 -7.36 2.81
C VAL A 72 -1.95 -7.84 1.38
N VAL A 73 -3.00 -7.91 0.54
CA VAL A 73 -2.87 -8.25 -0.88
C VAL A 73 -2.07 -7.19 -1.63
N LEU A 74 -2.27 -5.90 -1.37
CA LEU A 74 -1.47 -4.83 -1.96
C LEU A 74 0.01 -4.97 -1.62
N LEU A 75 0.33 -5.30 -0.37
CA LEU A 75 1.70 -5.59 0.05
C LEU A 75 2.29 -6.78 -0.72
N ALA A 76 1.53 -7.88 -0.80
CA ALA A 76 1.95 -9.10 -1.50
C ALA A 76 2.18 -8.85 -3.00
N LEU A 77 1.25 -8.16 -3.67
CA LEU A 77 1.35 -7.80 -5.08
C LEU A 77 2.56 -6.91 -5.35
N THR A 78 2.84 -5.95 -4.47
CA THR A 78 4.00 -5.07 -4.65
C THR A 78 5.29 -5.88 -4.56
N GLY A 79 5.43 -6.75 -3.56
CA GLY A 79 6.58 -7.65 -3.45
C GLY A 79 6.71 -8.60 -4.64
N PHE A 80 5.59 -9.16 -5.10
CA PHE A 80 5.54 -10.03 -6.27
C PHE A 80 5.99 -9.32 -7.54
N HIS A 81 5.55 -8.08 -7.78
CA HIS A 81 6.01 -7.27 -8.90
C HIS A 81 7.53 -7.14 -8.91
N GLY A 82 8.13 -6.83 -7.75
CA GLY A 82 9.58 -6.83 -7.58
C GLY A 82 10.24 -8.16 -7.92
N LEU A 83 9.67 -9.26 -7.41
CA LEU A 83 10.17 -10.61 -7.67
C LEU A 83 10.14 -10.97 -9.15
N THR A 84 9.10 -10.55 -9.89
CA THR A 84 8.99 -10.84 -11.33
C THR A 84 10.03 -10.13 -12.20
N MET A 85 10.67 -9.08 -11.68
CA MET A 85 11.73 -8.33 -12.35
C MET A 85 13.13 -8.88 -12.08
N MET A 86 13.23 -9.96 -11.29
CA MET A 86 14.50 -10.57 -10.92
C MET A 86 15.07 -11.42 -12.05
N PRO A 87 16.40 -11.48 -12.23
CA PRO A 87 17.02 -12.18 -13.34
C PRO A 87 16.77 -13.70 -13.34
N PHE A 88 16.56 -14.28 -12.16
CA PHE A 88 16.26 -15.71 -12.05
C PHE A 88 14.76 -16.04 -12.26
N TRP A 89 13.86 -15.05 -12.24
CA TRP A 89 12.42 -15.30 -12.22
C TRP A 89 11.95 -16.11 -13.44
N GLU A 90 12.29 -15.64 -14.64
CA GLU A 90 11.85 -16.29 -15.87
C GLU A 90 12.45 -17.70 -16.06
N PRO A 91 13.76 -17.93 -15.86
CA PRO A 91 14.31 -19.28 -15.87
C PRO A 91 13.64 -20.22 -14.86
N THR A 92 13.43 -19.76 -13.62
CA THR A 92 12.76 -20.56 -12.57
C THR A 92 11.32 -20.87 -12.92
N LEU A 93 10.58 -19.89 -13.47
CA LEU A 93 9.18 -20.08 -13.85
C LEU A 93 9.06 -21.07 -15.03
N ARG A 94 9.97 -21.01 -16.01
CA ARG A 94 10.02 -21.95 -17.14
C ARG A 94 10.33 -23.38 -16.69
N ASP A 95 11.30 -23.57 -15.80
CA ASP A 95 11.61 -24.88 -15.23
C ASP A 95 10.41 -25.44 -14.45
N PHE A 96 9.74 -24.61 -13.65
CA PHE A 96 8.51 -24.99 -12.96
C PHE A 96 7.39 -25.36 -13.94
N ALA A 97 7.19 -24.57 -15.00
CA ALA A 97 6.21 -24.81 -16.05
C ALA A 97 6.43 -26.18 -16.74
N HIS A 98 7.69 -26.55 -17.01
CA HIS A 98 8.02 -27.86 -17.56
C HIS A 98 7.66 -29.00 -16.61
N ARG A 99 7.88 -28.85 -15.30
CA ARG A 99 7.58 -29.88 -14.30
C ARG A 99 6.08 -30.14 -14.12
N ILE A 100 5.25 -29.11 -14.28
CA ILE A 100 3.79 -29.22 -14.14
C ILE A 100 3.07 -29.53 -15.46
N GLY A 101 3.82 -29.65 -16.56
CA GLY A 101 3.23 -29.91 -17.89
C GLY A 101 2.40 -28.74 -18.42
N ASP A 102 2.83 -27.49 -18.17
CA ASP A 102 2.15 -26.29 -18.66
C ASP A 102 2.16 -26.25 -20.21
N SER A 103 1.15 -25.63 -20.82
CA SER A 103 0.89 -25.60 -22.26
C SER A 103 1.92 -24.82 -23.10
N GLY A 104 3.01 -24.35 -22.49
CA GLY A 104 4.02 -23.49 -23.10
C GLY A 104 3.70 -21.99 -23.07
N GLN A 105 2.48 -21.60 -22.65
CA GLN A 105 2.07 -20.19 -22.52
C GLN A 105 2.37 -19.58 -21.13
N LEU A 106 2.91 -20.38 -20.20
CA LEU A 106 3.22 -20.01 -18.81
C LEU A 106 2.03 -19.49 -17.97
N LEU A 107 0.79 -19.60 -18.47
CA LEU A 107 -0.41 -19.11 -17.78
C LEU A 107 -0.66 -19.84 -16.47
N LEU A 108 -0.58 -21.17 -16.47
CA LEU A 108 -0.83 -21.98 -15.29
C LEU A 108 0.29 -21.78 -14.27
N SER A 109 1.54 -21.89 -14.71
CA SER A 109 2.72 -21.68 -13.85
C SER A 109 2.73 -20.29 -13.23
N PHE A 110 2.44 -19.24 -13.99
CA PHE A 110 2.34 -17.87 -13.46
C PHE A 110 1.18 -17.72 -12.47
N SER A 111 0.01 -18.28 -12.77
CA SER A 111 -1.16 -18.21 -11.87
C SER A 111 -0.90 -18.91 -10.54
N VAL A 112 -0.22 -20.05 -10.55
CA VAL A 112 0.22 -20.76 -9.34
C VAL A 112 1.23 -19.92 -8.57
N ALA A 113 2.23 -19.37 -9.25
CA ALA A 113 3.27 -18.55 -8.62
C ALA A 113 2.68 -17.28 -7.99
N LEU A 114 1.75 -16.59 -8.68
CA LEU A 114 1.01 -15.46 -8.15
C LEU A 114 0.17 -15.87 -6.93
N SER A 115 -0.56 -16.99 -7.00
CA SER A 115 -1.37 -17.49 -5.88
C SER A 115 -0.51 -17.76 -4.65
N LEU A 116 0.66 -18.37 -4.83
CA LEU A 116 1.64 -18.60 -3.75
C LEU A 116 2.18 -17.27 -3.21
N ALA A 117 2.51 -16.32 -4.09
CA ALA A 117 3.00 -15.01 -3.69
C ALA A 117 1.96 -14.18 -2.92
N LEU A 118 0.67 -14.39 -3.16
CA LEU A 118 -0.41 -13.80 -2.36
C LEU A 118 -0.62 -14.54 -1.03
N LEU A 119 -0.53 -15.87 -1.05
CA LEU A 119 -0.81 -16.72 0.11
C LEU A 119 0.28 -16.64 1.17
N ILE A 120 1.56 -16.57 0.79
CA ILE A 120 2.70 -16.58 1.74
C ILE A 120 2.65 -15.36 2.68
N PRO A 121 2.59 -14.10 2.20
CA PRO A 121 2.53 -12.93 3.08
C PRO A 121 1.29 -12.94 3.95
N LEU A 122 0.16 -13.43 3.43
CA LEU A 122 -1.07 -13.57 4.18
C LEU A 122 -0.95 -14.56 5.34
N ILE A 123 -0.34 -15.73 5.12
CA ILE A 123 -0.09 -16.73 6.18
C ILE A 123 0.84 -16.13 7.24
N VAL A 124 1.95 -15.52 6.82
CA VAL A 124 2.91 -14.91 7.74
C VAL A 124 2.25 -13.79 8.56
N TYR A 125 1.47 -12.93 7.92
CA TYR A 125 0.72 -11.85 8.57
C TYR A 125 -0.32 -12.39 9.55
N THR A 126 -1.10 -13.40 9.15
CA THR A 126 -2.09 -14.05 10.01
C THR A 126 -1.43 -14.71 11.22
N GLY A 127 -0.26 -15.34 11.03
CA GLY A 127 0.57 -15.87 12.11
C GLY A 127 1.02 -14.78 13.09
N ALA A 128 1.53 -13.66 12.57
CA ALA A 128 1.98 -12.53 13.38
C ALA A 128 0.83 -11.90 14.21
N THR A 129 -0.34 -11.71 13.59
CA THR A 129 -1.52 -11.17 14.29
C THR A 129 -2.08 -12.15 15.32
N THR A 130 -2.07 -13.46 15.02
CA THR A 130 -2.48 -14.51 15.96
C THR A 130 -1.55 -14.58 17.17
N LEU A 131 -0.23 -14.52 16.95
CA LEU A 131 0.74 -14.50 18.04
C LEU A 131 0.61 -13.22 18.88
N THR A 132 0.41 -12.08 18.22
CA THR A 132 0.13 -10.80 18.90
C THR A 132 -1.12 -10.90 19.78
N ARG A 133 -2.22 -11.46 19.26
CA ARG A 133 -3.45 -11.70 20.02
C ARG A 133 -3.22 -12.59 21.24
N ARG A 134 -2.44 -13.67 21.11
CA ARG A 134 -2.09 -14.56 22.24
C ARG A 134 -1.34 -13.79 23.32
N LEU A 135 -0.38 -12.94 22.94
CA LEU A 135 0.37 -12.10 23.87
C LEU A 135 -0.47 -10.97 24.50
N LEU A 136 -1.57 -10.56 23.86
CA LEU A 136 -2.54 -9.60 24.39
C LEU A 136 -3.59 -10.24 25.31
N GLY A 137 -3.58 -11.56 25.51
CA GLY A 137 -4.48 -12.25 26.44
C GLY A 137 -5.79 -12.77 25.82
N ASN A 138 -5.85 -12.99 24.50
CA ASN A 138 -6.97 -13.61 23.76
C ASN A 138 -8.36 -12.95 23.87
N GLY A 139 -8.54 -11.92 24.69
CA GLY A 139 -9.83 -11.23 24.89
C GLY A 139 -10.29 -10.40 23.68
N ALA A 140 -9.40 -10.09 22.73
CA ALA A 140 -9.77 -9.44 21.48
C ALA A 140 -10.20 -10.46 20.43
N GLU A 141 -11.27 -10.15 19.68
CA GLU A 141 -11.73 -10.94 18.53
C GLU A 141 -10.62 -11.04 17.46
N PRO A 142 -10.37 -12.22 16.85
CA PRO A 142 -9.35 -12.40 15.82
C PRO A 142 -9.50 -11.42 14.64
N GLY A 143 -10.71 -11.26 14.10
CA GLY A 143 -10.97 -10.36 12.96
C GLY A 143 -10.65 -8.90 13.29
N ARG A 144 -10.86 -8.49 14.55
CA ARG A 144 -10.52 -7.14 15.01
C ARG A 144 -9.02 -6.91 15.10
N VAL A 145 -8.25 -7.86 15.65
CA VAL A 145 -6.78 -7.76 15.70
C VAL A 145 -6.20 -7.77 14.29
N PHE A 146 -6.67 -8.70 13.45
CA PHE A 146 -6.29 -8.80 12.04
C PHE A 146 -6.54 -7.49 11.28
N SER A 147 -7.75 -6.93 11.36
CA SER A 147 -8.08 -5.70 10.64
C SER A 147 -7.39 -4.47 11.19
N THR A 148 -7.18 -4.42 12.51
CA THR A 148 -6.54 -3.28 13.16
C THR A 148 -5.06 -3.19 12.78
N LEU A 149 -4.35 -4.31 12.70
CA LEU A 149 -2.91 -4.31 12.43
C LEU A 149 -2.57 -4.19 10.93
N ALA A 150 -3.53 -4.37 10.03
CA ALA A 150 -3.30 -4.41 8.58
C ALA A 150 -2.87 -3.06 8.01
N PHE A 151 -3.21 -1.96 8.69
CA PHE A 151 -2.76 -0.63 8.33
C PHE A 151 -1.23 -0.48 8.32
N ALA A 152 -0.49 -1.34 9.02
CA ALA A 152 0.97 -1.35 8.97
C ALA A 152 1.52 -1.81 7.61
N CYS A 153 0.74 -2.55 6.82
CA CYS A 153 1.10 -3.00 5.47
C CYS A 153 1.14 -1.84 4.46
N LEU A 154 0.28 -0.82 4.63
CA LEU A 154 0.16 0.30 3.70
C LEU A 154 1.46 1.08 3.49
N PRO A 155 2.14 1.61 4.53
CA PRO A 155 3.38 2.34 4.33
C PRO A 155 4.50 1.46 3.77
N LEU A 156 4.52 0.16 4.08
CA LEU A 156 5.53 -0.78 3.56
C LEU A 156 5.34 -1.04 2.06
N ALA A 157 4.10 -1.30 1.64
CA ALA A 157 3.74 -1.51 0.24
C ALA A 157 4.02 -0.23 -0.56
N PHE A 158 3.55 0.91 -0.08
CA PHE A 158 3.74 2.20 -0.75
C PHE A 158 5.22 2.59 -0.85
N SER A 159 5.98 2.47 0.23
CA SER A 159 7.40 2.85 0.21
C SER A 159 8.21 2.00 -0.75
N TYR A 160 7.93 0.68 -0.80
CA TYR A 160 8.63 -0.20 -1.72
C TYR A 160 8.20 0.04 -3.17
N HIS A 161 6.91 0.20 -3.42
CA HIS A 161 6.41 0.52 -4.76
C HIS A 161 7.04 1.80 -5.30
N LEU A 162 7.09 2.86 -4.48
CA LEU A 162 7.68 4.13 -4.84
C LEU A 162 9.20 4.01 -5.03
N ALA A 163 9.91 3.32 -4.13
CA ALA A 163 11.35 3.11 -4.25
C ALA A 163 11.70 2.31 -5.52
N HIS A 164 10.98 1.22 -5.78
CA HIS A 164 11.17 0.38 -6.97
C HIS A 164 10.98 1.18 -8.27
N ASN A 165 9.94 2.01 -8.33
CA ASN A 165 9.62 2.81 -9.52
C ASN A 165 10.32 4.18 -9.56
N LEU A 166 11.16 4.51 -8.57
CA LEU A 166 11.76 5.84 -8.47
C LEU A 166 12.64 6.18 -9.68
N ASN A 167 13.38 5.19 -10.20
CA ASN A 167 14.20 5.38 -11.39
C ASN A 167 13.37 5.76 -12.62
N HIS A 168 12.25 5.07 -12.83
CA HIS A 168 11.31 5.37 -13.92
C HIS A 168 10.69 6.75 -13.74
N LEU A 169 10.19 7.03 -12.53
CA LEU A 169 9.60 8.32 -12.20
C LEU A 169 10.59 9.48 -12.44
N LEU A 170 11.84 9.36 -12.01
CA LEU A 170 12.85 10.42 -12.19
C LEU A 170 13.28 10.58 -13.65
N ARG A 171 13.33 9.50 -14.43
CA ARG A 171 13.66 9.56 -15.86
C ARG A 171 12.53 10.18 -16.67
N GLU A 172 11.30 9.79 -16.40
CA GLU A 172 10.10 10.26 -17.12
C GLU A 172 9.71 11.69 -16.73
N THR A 173 9.96 12.11 -15.49
CA THR A 173 9.65 13.49 -15.04
C THR A 173 10.53 14.56 -15.71
N GLY A 174 11.65 14.20 -16.35
CA GLY A 174 12.42 15.11 -17.18
C GLY A 174 11.61 15.71 -18.33
N ASP A 175 10.57 15.02 -18.80
CA ASP A 175 9.68 15.47 -19.87
C ASP A 175 8.45 16.24 -19.37
N LEU A 176 8.29 16.40 -18.05
CA LEU A 176 7.14 17.09 -17.49
C LEU A 176 6.98 18.53 -18.05
N PRO A 177 8.05 19.33 -18.24
CA PRO A 177 7.92 20.65 -18.87
C PRO A 177 7.41 20.58 -20.32
N VAL A 178 7.85 19.58 -21.08
CA VAL A 178 7.40 19.36 -22.48
C VAL A 178 5.92 18.98 -22.50
N LEU A 179 5.51 18.09 -21.59
CA LEU A 179 4.12 17.69 -21.44
C LEU A 179 3.22 18.86 -21.02
N LEU A 180 3.67 19.68 -20.07
CA LEU A 180 2.93 20.86 -19.62
C LEU A 180 2.85 21.94 -20.71
N ALA A 181 3.88 22.06 -21.55
CA ALA A 181 3.91 23.00 -22.67
C ALA A 181 3.02 22.56 -23.84
N ASN A 182 2.84 21.26 -24.07
CA ASN A 182 1.99 20.71 -25.12
C ASN A 182 1.14 19.52 -24.62
N PRO A 183 0.12 19.76 -23.78
CA PRO A 183 -0.63 18.69 -23.13
C PRO A 183 -1.48 17.86 -24.11
N LEU A 184 -1.80 18.42 -25.27
CA LEU A 184 -2.56 17.74 -26.33
C LEU A 184 -1.66 17.09 -27.38
N GLY A 185 -0.33 17.23 -27.27
CA GLY A 185 0.63 16.67 -28.22
C GLY A 185 0.47 17.18 -29.66
N GLN A 186 -0.14 18.36 -29.85
CA GLN A 186 -0.39 18.88 -31.19
C GLN A 186 0.93 19.17 -31.91
N GLY A 187 1.16 18.54 -33.05
CA GLY A 187 2.40 18.66 -33.82
C GLY A 187 3.63 18.03 -33.15
N ALA A 188 3.46 17.25 -32.08
CA ALA A 188 4.55 16.50 -31.48
C ALA A 188 5.00 15.39 -32.44
N LEU A 189 6.29 15.36 -32.75
CA LEU A 189 6.92 14.28 -33.50
C LEU A 189 7.38 13.20 -32.51
N PRO A 190 7.41 11.91 -32.93
CA PRO A 190 8.06 10.89 -32.13
C PRO A 190 9.52 11.25 -31.94
N LEU A 191 10.05 10.91 -30.77
CA LEU A 191 11.46 11.09 -30.47
C LEU A 191 12.31 10.30 -31.45
N SER A 192 13.39 10.91 -31.89
CA SER A 192 14.42 10.23 -32.68
C SER A 192 15.18 9.23 -31.82
N GLU A 193 15.78 8.21 -32.45
CA GLU A 193 16.65 7.24 -31.79
C GLU A 193 17.81 7.91 -31.02
N ALA A 194 18.33 9.02 -31.54
CA ALA A 194 19.37 9.81 -30.88
C ALA A 194 18.89 10.45 -29.58
N GLU A 195 17.66 10.99 -29.57
CA GLU A 195 17.05 11.56 -28.36
C GLU A 195 16.73 10.48 -27.33
N HIS A 196 16.24 9.31 -27.76
CA HIS A 196 16.08 8.13 -26.89
C HIS A 196 17.40 7.74 -26.23
N TYR A 197 18.49 7.68 -27.01
CA TYR A 197 19.81 7.32 -26.51
C TYR A 197 20.37 8.35 -25.51
N LEU A 198 20.26 9.65 -25.80
CA LEU A 198 20.72 10.72 -24.91
C LEU A 198 19.98 10.72 -23.57
N ARG A 199 18.67 10.43 -23.58
CA ARG A 199 17.85 10.29 -22.36
C ARG A 199 18.26 9.07 -21.52
N TYR A 200 18.67 7.98 -22.16
CA TYR A 200 19.19 6.82 -21.46
C TYR A 200 20.54 7.09 -20.77
N LEU A 201 21.41 7.85 -21.43
CA LEU A 201 22.76 8.17 -20.95
C LEU A 201 22.80 9.26 -19.87
N ASN A 202 21.78 10.11 -19.78
CA ASN A 202 21.73 11.22 -18.82
C ASN A 202 20.62 11.01 -17.79
N PRO A 203 20.75 10.02 -16.88
CA PRO A 203 19.84 9.92 -15.76
C PRO A 203 19.99 11.19 -14.95
N GLY A 204 18.92 11.99 -14.84
CA GLY A 204 18.94 13.28 -14.12
C GLY A 204 19.35 13.18 -12.64
N LEU A 205 19.56 11.97 -12.12
CA LEU A 205 20.09 11.69 -10.80
C LEU A 205 21.20 10.61 -10.87
N PRO A 206 22.37 10.82 -10.22
CA PRO A 206 23.40 9.78 -10.10
C PRO A 206 22.89 8.53 -9.40
N GLN A 207 23.45 7.36 -9.75
CA GLN A 207 23.02 6.06 -9.21
C GLN A 207 23.10 5.99 -7.68
N ASP A 208 24.15 6.55 -7.07
CA ASP A 208 24.30 6.59 -5.61
C ASP A 208 23.21 7.42 -4.93
N GLY A 209 22.84 8.55 -5.56
CA GLY A 209 21.73 9.38 -5.09
C GLY A 209 20.41 8.63 -5.17
N LEU A 210 20.17 7.89 -6.25
CA LEU A 210 18.96 7.09 -6.42
C LEU A 210 18.87 6.04 -5.31
N PHE A 211 19.95 5.30 -5.06
CA PHE A 211 19.98 4.29 -4.00
C PHE A 211 19.74 4.88 -2.60
N LEU A 212 20.29 6.08 -2.33
CA LEU A 212 20.04 6.81 -1.09
C LEU A 212 18.55 7.14 -0.93
N PHE A 213 17.89 7.67 -1.97
CA PHE A 213 16.46 7.97 -1.92
C PHE A 213 15.62 6.71 -1.75
N GLN A 214 15.90 5.65 -2.52
CA GLN A 214 15.21 4.37 -2.41
C GLN A 214 15.31 3.78 -0.99
N SER A 215 16.52 3.77 -0.43
CA SER A 215 16.76 3.28 0.94
C SER A 215 16.05 4.16 1.98
N SER A 216 16.08 5.48 1.80
CA SER A 216 15.41 6.44 2.69
C SER A 216 13.89 6.24 2.70
N LEU A 217 13.29 5.97 1.54
CA LEU A 217 11.87 5.65 1.44
C LEU A 217 11.52 4.37 2.20
N LEU A 218 12.34 3.31 2.11
CA LEU A 218 12.12 2.08 2.86
C LEU A 218 12.26 2.28 4.37
N VAL A 219 13.25 3.06 4.82
CA VAL A 219 13.42 3.41 6.24
C VAL A 219 12.20 4.20 6.75
N LEU A 220 11.71 5.16 5.96
CA LEU A 220 10.50 5.93 6.28
C LEU A 220 9.27 5.02 6.37
N GLY A 221 9.10 4.10 5.41
CA GLY A 221 8.02 3.11 5.39
C GLY A 221 8.02 2.22 6.63
N LEU A 222 9.19 1.69 7.01
CA LEU A 222 9.37 0.92 8.24
C LEU A 222 9.06 1.76 9.49
N TRP A 223 9.56 3.00 9.56
CA TRP A 223 9.30 3.89 10.68
C TRP A 223 7.81 4.16 10.86
N LEU A 224 7.08 4.46 9.78
CA LEU A 224 5.62 4.63 9.79
C LEU A 224 4.91 3.35 10.23
N ALA A 225 5.29 2.18 9.67
CA ALA A 225 4.70 0.89 10.03
C ALA A 225 4.87 0.59 11.53
N VAL A 226 6.05 0.83 12.09
CA VAL A 226 6.33 0.67 13.52
C VAL A 226 5.45 1.60 14.36
N ARG A 227 5.27 2.87 13.95
CA ARG A 227 4.38 3.81 14.66
C ARG A 227 2.93 3.35 14.63
N ILE A 228 2.44 2.88 13.49
CA ILE A 228 1.07 2.35 13.33
C ILE A 228 0.88 1.12 14.22
N VAL A 229 1.80 0.15 14.18
CA VAL A 229 1.74 -1.06 15.03
C VAL A 229 1.63 -0.67 16.50
N ARG A 230 2.52 0.20 16.99
CA ARG A 230 2.54 0.61 18.40
C ARG A 230 1.26 1.33 18.84
N ARG A 231 0.76 2.28 18.04
CA ARG A 231 -0.47 3.02 18.36
C ARG A 231 -1.69 2.11 18.34
N ARG A 232 -1.82 1.28 17.32
CA ARG A 232 -2.97 0.40 17.14
C ARG A 232 -3.01 -0.76 18.11
N ILE A 233 -1.86 -1.32 18.52
CA ILE A 233 -1.81 -2.26 19.67
C ILE A 233 -2.26 -1.57 20.96
N GLY A 234 -1.83 -0.32 21.18
CA GLY A 234 -2.30 0.48 22.33
C GLY A 234 -3.82 0.69 22.34
N SER A 235 -4.43 0.95 21.18
CA SER A 235 -5.87 1.16 21.07
C SER A 235 -6.69 -0.13 21.26
N LEU A 236 -6.11 -1.29 20.95
CA LEU A 236 -6.70 -2.60 21.28
C LEU A 236 -6.77 -2.81 22.79
N LEU A 237 -5.71 -2.46 23.53
CA LEU A 237 -5.64 -2.58 24.99
C LEU A 237 -6.63 -1.64 25.71
N GLY A 238 -6.72 -0.38 25.27
CA GLY A 238 -7.57 0.63 25.92
C GLY A 238 -9.08 0.38 25.79
N ARG A 239 -9.50 -0.49 24.85
CA ARG A 239 -10.92 -0.79 24.59
C ARG A 239 -11.37 -2.14 25.16
N THR A 240 -10.45 -3.03 25.47
CA THR A 240 -10.72 -4.27 26.21
C THR A 240 -10.65 -4.00 27.71
N GLY A 241 -11.57 -3.15 28.21
CA GLY A 241 -11.59 -2.66 29.58
C GLY A 241 -11.11 -3.70 30.60
N GLY A 242 -9.95 -3.43 31.21
CA GLY A 242 -9.44 -4.25 32.32
C GLY A 242 -9.03 -5.68 31.97
N VAL A 243 -8.36 -5.95 30.84
CA VAL A 243 -7.51 -7.15 30.80
C VAL A 243 -6.47 -6.99 31.90
N ALA A 244 -6.49 -7.90 32.88
CA ALA A 244 -5.61 -7.92 34.05
C ALA A 244 -4.17 -7.53 33.66
N PRO A 245 -3.44 -6.80 34.52
CA PRO A 245 -2.10 -6.32 34.20
C PRO A 245 -1.26 -7.50 33.71
N VAL A 246 -1.08 -7.55 32.40
CA VAL A 246 -0.21 -8.52 31.75
C VAL A 246 1.16 -8.29 32.40
N ASN A 247 1.70 -9.30 33.08
CA ASN A 247 2.98 -9.25 33.78
C ASN A 247 3.97 -8.36 33.02
N GLY A 248 4.67 -7.44 33.70
CA GLY A 248 5.50 -6.41 33.06
C GLY A 248 6.49 -6.95 32.01
N ALA A 249 6.91 -8.20 32.16
CA ALA A 249 7.68 -8.94 31.15
C ALA A 249 6.90 -9.15 29.83
N VAL A 250 5.69 -9.74 29.88
CA VAL A 250 4.86 -10.04 28.68
C VAL A 250 4.37 -8.75 28.00
N ALA A 251 4.19 -7.67 28.76
CA ALA A 251 3.88 -6.35 28.20
C ALA A 251 4.95 -5.81 27.25
N ARG A 252 6.23 -6.20 27.42
CA ARG A 252 7.34 -5.82 26.53
C ARG A 252 7.33 -6.62 25.22
N TRP A 253 6.87 -7.88 25.26
CA TRP A 253 6.89 -8.79 24.11
C TRP A 253 5.68 -8.63 23.18
N ARG A 254 4.60 -7.96 23.60
CA ARG A 254 3.36 -7.84 22.81
C ARG A 254 3.52 -7.25 21.41
N ASN A 255 4.50 -6.37 21.20
CA ASN A 255 4.75 -5.77 19.89
C ASN A 255 5.64 -6.65 19.01
N VAL A 256 6.38 -7.61 19.59
CA VAL A 256 7.46 -8.34 18.92
C VAL A 256 6.99 -9.08 17.67
N PRO A 257 5.84 -9.79 17.63
CA PRO A 257 5.43 -10.51 16.43
C PRO A 257 5.20 -9.58 15.24
N MET A 258 4.49 -8.46 15.46
CA MET A 258 4.25 -7.48 14.41
C MET A 258 5.50 -6.68 14.03
N LEU A 259 6.37 -6.37 15.00
CA LEU A 259 7.65 -5.73 14.70
C LEU A 259 8.56 -6.65 13.88
N GLY A 260 8.56 -7.95 14.18
CA GLY A 260 9.24 -8.97 13.38
C GLY A 260 8.69 -9.03 11.96
N PHE A 261 7.36 -9.03 11.81
CA PHE A 261 6.69 -9.00 10.50
C PHE A 261 7.11 -7.77 9.67
N VAL A 262 6.93 -6.55 10.18
CA VAL A 262 7.25 -5.33 9.41
C VAL A 262 8.74 -5.22 9.08
N THR A 263 9.61 -5.69 9.98
CA THR A 263 11.06 -5.72 9.75
C THR A 263 11.40 -6.77 8.69
N GLY A 264 10.85 -7.98 8.77
CA GLY A 264 11.07 -9.05 7.79
C GLY A 264 10.63 -8.65 6.38
N VAL A 265 9.47 -8.01 6.26
CA VAL A 265 8.99 -7.45 4.98
C VAL A 265 9.94 -6.38 4.46
N THR A 266 10.44 -5.49 5.32
CA THR A 266 11.39 -4.44 4.90
C THR A 266 12.72 -5.04 4.44
N LEU A 267 13.24 -6.06 5.14
CA LEU A 267 14.45 -6.77 4.74
C LEU A 267 14.27 -7.49 3.40
N TYR A 268 13.10 -8.09 3.17
CA TYR A 268 12.75 -8.68 1.88
C TYR A 268 12.73 -7.63 0.76
N HIS A 269 12.10 -6.48 0.99
CA HIS A 269 12.10 -5.37 0.04
C HIS A 269 13.50 -4.80 -0.24
N LEU A 270 14.35 -4.67 0.79
CA LEU A 270 15.75 -4.27 0.63
C LEU A 270 16.52 -5.29 -0.20
N TRP A 271 16.31 -6.58 0.05
CA TRP A 271 16.92 -7.66 -0.74
C TRP A 271 16.49 -7.59 -2.21
N LEU A 272 15.22 -7.31 -2.50
CA LEU A 272 14.75 -7.10 -3.88
C LEU A 272 15.46 -5.92 -4.55
N LEU A 273 15.57 -4.76 -3.86
CA LEU A 273 16.24 -3.57 -4.41
C LEU A 273 17.75 -3.74 -4.58
N ALA A 274 18.38 -4.63 -3.81
CA ALA A 274 19.82 -4.86 -3.89
C ALA A 274 20.27 -5.60 -5.17
N HIS A 275 19.32 -6.16 -5.93
CA HIS A 275 19.64 -6.91 -7.15
C HIS A 275 19.50 -6.05 -8.41
N PRO A 276 20.29 -6.34 -9.46
CA PRO A 276 20.11 -5.70 -10.75
C PRO A 276 18.76 -6.12 -11.33
N MET A 277 17.87 -5.15 -11.51
CA MET A 277 16.55 -5.37 -12.10
C MET A 277 16.69 -5.45 -13.61
N ILE A 278 16.09 -6.48 -14.21
CA ILE A 278 16.02 -6.56 -15.66
C ILE A 278 14.94 -5.59 -16.13
N MET A 279 15.36 -4.47 -16.73
CA MET A 279 14.45 -3.63 -17.51
C MET A 279 14.17 -4.36 -18.81
N ARG A 280 12.95 -4.88 -18.97
CA ARG A 280 12.48 -5.41 -20.26
C ARG A 280 12.28 -4.20 -21.18
N MET A 281 13.20 -4.02 -22.12
CA MET A 281 13.06 -3.05 -23.23
C MET A 281 12.09 -3.59 -24.27
#